data_AF-A0A6B1G1E5-F1
#
_entry.id   AF-A0A6B1G1E5-F1
#
_cell.length_a   1.000
_cell.length_b   1.000
_cell.length_c   1.000
_cell.angle_alpha   90.00
_cell.angle_beta   90.00
_cell.angle_gamma   90.00
#
_symmetry.space_group_name_H-M   'P 1'
#
loop_
_entity.id
_entity.type
_entity.pdbx_description
1 polymer ?
#
loop_
_entity_poly.entity_id
_entity_poly.type
_entity_poly.pdbx_seq_one_letter_code
_entity_poly.pdbx_strand_id
1 'polypeptide(L)'
;MRARASSRLAAMVPGFVFAAVMACAVSAPLAAQEENALGRDVYDRWCASCHGYEGLGDGYAATYMLPRPRDFTQALYQIRTTASGQLPTDDDIMRVINEGMPGTTMPGWEEELSLEERLALVDYLKSFSRFFAAGEAPEPLTFSSPTRATEEALADGREVYELIECNRCHGIDGRGDGTSSPTLVDDAGMPTYSADLTENWYFNGGGTVEDIYQRLRTGLDGTPMPSFTDLIDAGVITDEQLWNLAHYVRSFAPEDPPGITEVIRAGLVEDAPLPDGVDDPLWESAEAFYIPMGGQIIESPRWFVPQVAGLWVRALHDGGELAVHVSWSDHSESPDTAWAAFQAQVLSAVGPDEGDMEPGPRPDGLYLQFPMEIPEGMDKPYFLMGDPLDPVYLWHWESTAGPAQEADARGLGTMAAQGDASQSLASEAAFSAGRWAVMFRRALETGDPGDLQFRVGEPVPVGFAAWDGDNGESGSRGSISSWHYIFLQEPTPATVVVAPLIATLLTAGLGVLVVARAQRREREGAEGPDEGDA
;
A
#
# COMPACT_ATOMS: atom_id res chain seq x y z
N MET A 1 52.29 70.77 61.36
CA MET A 1 53.44 71.68 61.34
C MET A 1 54.11 71.62 59.97
N ARG A 2 54.19 72.77 59.29
CA ARG A 2 55.17 73.18 58.26
C ARG A 2 55.47 72.27 57.06
N ALA A 3 54.99 72.75 55.91
CA ALA A 3 55.58 72.75 54.57
C ALA A 3 57.12 72.58 54.45
N ARG A 4 57.55 71.94 53.35
CA ARG A 4 58.50 72.42 52.31
C ARG A 4 58.91 71.25 51.38
N ALA A 5 58.67 71.35 50.08
CA ALA A 5 59.58 71.88 49.03
C ALA A 5 60.35 70.73 48.34
N SER A 6 60.01 70.42 47.09
CA SER A 6 60.69 70.87 45.86
C SER A 6 61.86 69.98 45.43
N SER A 7 61.76 69.32 44.28
CA SER A 7 62.54 69.68 43.08
C SER A 7 62.42 68.60 42.00
N ARG A 8 62.39 69.09 40.76
CA ARG A 8 62.24 68.36 39.50
C ARG A 8 63.60 67.81 39.05
N LEU A 9 63.61 66.64 38.43
CA LEU A 9 64.48 66.41 37.27
C LEU A 9 63.77 65.46 36.30
N ALA A 10 63.70 65.94 35.06
CA ALA A 10 63.08 65.31 33.92
C ALA A 10 64.04 64.32 33.26
N ALA A 11 63.52 63.19 32.77
CA ALA A 11 64.16 62.42 31.70
C ALA A 11 63.09 61.63 30.91
N MET A 12 62.91 62.07 29.66
CA MET A 12 62.57 61.35 28.43
C MET A 12 61.45 60.28 28.40
N VAL A 13 60.46 60.61 27.57
CA VAL A 13 59.41 59.80 26.91
C VAL A 13 60.05 58.91 25.82
N PRO A 14 59.57 57.67 25.60
CA PRO A 14 58.51 57.39 24.61
C PRO A 14 57.41 56.50 25.22
N GLY A 15 56.13 56.85 25.17
CA GLY A 15 55.37 56.98 23.93
C GLY A 15 54.67 55.66 23.62
N PHE A 16 53.63 55.31 24.38
CA PHE A 16 52.69 54.25 24.02
C PHE A 16 51.26 54.78 24.21
N VAL A 17 50.59 54.94 23.07
CA VAL A 17 49.18 55.29 22.94
C VAL A 17 48.35 54.11 23.44
N PHE A 18 47.67 54.26 24.57
CA PHE A 18 46.61 53.34 24.98
C PHE A 18 45.30 53.87 24.42
N ALA A 19 44.97 53.46 23.19
CA ALA A 19 43.66 53.70 22.61
C ALA A 19 42.64 52.77 23.29
N ALA A 20 41.62 53.39 23.88
CA ALA A 20 40.47 52.70 24.42
C ALA A 20 39.70 52.01 23.28
N VAL A 21 39.67 50.67 23.29
CA VAL A 21 38.73 49.90 22.47
C VAL A 21 37.48 49.68 23.32
N MET A 22 36.54 50.61 23.19
CA MET A 22 35.12 50.30 23.37
C MET A 22 34.75 49.40 22.19
N ALA A 23 34.85 48.08 22.40
CA ALA A 23 34.31 47.11 21.47
C ALA A 23 32.79 47.17 21.58
N CYS A 24 32.19 47.70 20.52
CA CYS A 24 30.77 47.63 20.23
C CYS A 24 30.26 46.21 20.54
N ALA A 25 29.20 46.12 21.35
CA ALA A 25 28.29 45.00 21.28
C ALA A 25 27.80 44.94 19.82
N VAL A 26 28.35 44.01 19.06
CA VAL A 26 27.84 43.66 17.74
C VAL A 26 26.50 43.02 18.01
N SER A 27 25.43 43.75 17.71
CA SER A 27 24.13 43.17 17.42
C SER A 27 24.35 42.01 16.47
N ALA A 28 24.17 40.78 16.95
CA ALA A 28 23.93 39.66 16.07
C ALA A 28 22.78 40.07 15.12
N PRO A 29 22.90 39.86 13.81
CA PRO A 29 21.90 40.36 12.90
C PRO A 29 20.59 39.62 13.18
N LEU A 30 19.49 40.37 13.19
CA LEU A 30 18.11 39.86 13.11
C LEU A 30 17.91 38.85 11.95
N ALA A 31 18.84 38.78 11.00
CA ALA A 31 18.81 37.92 9.82
C ALA A 31 18.78 36.41 10.15
N ALA A 32 19.44 35.95 11.23
CA ALA A 32 19.44 34.52 11.57
C ALA A 32 18.08 34.00 12.09
N GLN A 33 17.16 34.91 12.46
CA GLN A 33 15.76 34.57 12.79
C GLN A 33 14.83 34.68 11.56
N GLU A 34 15.27 35.30 10.47
CA GLU A 34 14.55 35.36 9.18
C GLU A 34 14.96 34.22 8.22
N GLU A 35 16.11 33.58 8.44
CA GLU A 35 16.81 32.73 7.46
C GLU A 35 16.07 31.44 7.05
N ASN A 36 15.00 31.04 7.75
CA ASN A 36 14.14 29.96 7.30
C ASN A 36 12.64 30.15 7.63
N ALA A 37 12.16 31.40 7.55
CA ALA A 37 10.74 31.70 7.76
C ALA A 37 9.84 30.92 6.78
N LEU A 38 10.26 30.77 5.52
CA LEU A 38 9.51 30.02 4.52
C LEU A 38 9.40 28.52 4.87
N GLY A 39 10.51 27.86 5.17
CA GLY A 39 10.50 26.43 5.52
C GLY A 39 9.71 26.15 6.78
N ARG A 40 9.78 27.05 7.77
CA ARG A 40 8.94 27.00 8.96
C ARG A 40 7.46 27.17 8.63
N ASP A 41 7.08 28.18 7.85
CA ASP A 41 5.68 28.44 7.50
C ASP A 41 5.06 27.26 6.73
N VAL A 42 5.85 26.64 5.83
CA VAL A 42 5.46 25.41 5.11
C VAL A 42 5.30 24.24 6.08
N TYR A 43 6.28 24.02 6.96
CA TYR A 43 6.24 22.94 7.95
C TYR A 43 5.05 23.05 8.91
N ASP A 44 4.85 24.24 9.50
CA ASP A 44 3.77 24.50 10.46
C ASP A 44 2.40 24.28 9.81
N ARG A 45 2.28 24.55 8.50
CA ARG A 45 1.04 24.38 7.73
C ARG A 45 0.77 22.93 7.32
N TRP A 46 1.78 22.19 6.88
CA TRP A 46 1.60 20.91 6.19
C TRP A 46 2.14 19.69 6.94
N CYS A 47 3.11 19.86 7.83
CA CYS A 47 3.84 18.77 8.47
C CYS A 47 3.59 18.67 9.98
N ALA A 48 3.43 19.81 10.67
CA ALA A 48 3.38 19.89 12.13
C ALA A 48 2.16 19.18 12.75
N SER A 49 1.07 18.98 12.01
CA SER A 49 -0.09 18.21 12.50
C SER A 49 0.25 16.77 12.84
N CYS A 50 1.23 16.19 12.13
CA CYS A 50 1.70 14.82 12.33
C CYS A 50 3.05 14.83 13.07
N HIS A 51 4.02 15.62 12.61
CA HIS A 51 5.38 15.61 13.17
C HIS A 51 5.59 16.50 14.40
N GLY A 52 4.57 17.27 14.81
CA GLY A 52 4.63 18.19 15.96
C GLY A 52 5.38 19.49 15.63
N TYR A 53 5.03 20.60 16.26
CA TYR A 53 5.70 21.90 16.01
C TYR A 53 7.19 21.91 16.40
N GLU A 54 7.59 21.01 17.29
CA GLU A 54 8.98 20.85 17.74
C GLU A 54 9.72 19.72 17.02
N GLY A 55 9.07 19.07 16.02
CA GLY A 55 9.68 18.00 15.24
C GLY A 55 9.82 16.66 15.95
N LEU A 56 9.09 16.44 17.05
CA LEU A 56 9.19 15.26 17.92
C LEU A 56 8.38 14.04 17.45
N GLY A 57 7.64 14.15 16.34
CA GLY A 57 6.76 13.06 15.89
C GLY A 57 5.47 12.92 16.73
N ASP A 58 5.13 13.94 17.50
CA ASP A 58 4.06 13.93 18.52
C ASP A 58 2.90 14.90 18.20
N GLY A 59 2.74 15.25 16.93
CA GLY A 59 1.61 16.07 16.48
C GLY A 59 0.27 15.42 16.83
N TYR A 60 -0.80 16.23 16.90
CA TYR A 60 -2.13 15.73 17.28
C TYR A 60 -2.59 14.52 16.43
N ALA A 61 -2.24 14.47 15.15
CA ALA A 61 -2.60 13.35 14.28
C ALA A 61 -1.75 12.08 14.53
N ALA A 62 -0.59 12.20 15.18
CA ALA A 62 0.31 11.08 15.43
C ALA A 62 -0.34 9.99 16.30
N THR A 63 -1.29 10.33 17.18
CA THR A 63 -1.96 9.35 18.06
C THR A 63 -2.82 8.33 17.32
N TYR A 64 -3.15 8.62 16.07
CA TYR A 64 -3.93 7.77 15.18
C TYR A 64 -3.09 7.05 14.13
N MET A 65 -1.76 7.04 14.27
CA MET A 65 -0.84 6.51 13.26
C MET A 65 0.06 5.42 13.82
N LEU A 66 0.17 4.33 13.07
CA LEU A 66 1.13 3.26 13.27
C LEU A 66 1.65 2.85 11.88
N PRO A 67 2.93 3.08 11.55
CA PRO A 67 3.99 3.62 12.41
C PRO A 67 3.79 5.11 12.78
N ARG A 68 4.45 5.55 13.86
CA ARG A 68 4.43 6.95 14.28
C ARG A 68 5.24 7.85 13.33
N PRO A 69 4.84 9.12 13.14
CA PRO A 69 5.65 10.11 12.43
C PRO A 69 7.05 10.22 13.06
N ARG A 70 8.05 10.47 12.23
CA ARG A 70 9.45 10.49 12.66
C ARG A 70 9.74 11.67 13.61
N ASP A 71 10.48 11.37 14.68
CA ASP A 71 11.15 12.38 15.52
C ASP A 71 12.41 12.88 14.80
N PHE A 72 12.32 14.07 14.22
CA PHE A 72 13.41 14.72 13.51
C PHE A 72 14.53 15.19 14.43
N THR A 73 14.29 15.32 15.74
CA THR A 73 15.32 15.76 16.70
C THR A 73 16.41 14.70 16.89
N GLN A 74 16.08 13.42 16.68
CA GLN A 74 17.05 12.31 16.72
C GLN A 74 17.96 12.27 15.49
N ALA A 75 17.56 12.91 14.39
CA ALA A 75 18.22 12.82 13.09
C ALA A 75 18.40 11.37 12.56
N LEU A 76 17.49 10.46 12.93
CA LEU A 76 17.42 9.10 12.41
C LEU A 76 16.43 9.06 11.24
N TYR A 77 16.91 8.70 10.05
CA TYR A 77 16.10 8.67 8.83
C TYR A 77 16.16 7.30 8.19
N GLN A 78 14.99 6.67 8.01
CA GLN A 78 14.88 5.34 7.41
C GLN A 78 15.43 5.31 5.99
N ILE A 79 15.08 6.32 5.20
CA ILE A 79 15.35 6.38 3.77
C ILE A 79 16.55 7.29 3.53
N ARG A 80 17.69 6.70 3.15
CA ARG A 80 18.95 7.40 2.91
C ARG A 80 19.81 6.68 1.88
N THR A 81 20.85 7.35 1.40
CA THR A 81 21.91 6.77 0.56
C THR A 81 23.24 6.63 1.30
N THR A 82 23.30 7.03 2.56
CA THR A 82 24.48 7.00 3.44
C THR A 82 24.52 5.71 4.28
N ALA A 83 25.64 5.46 4.96
CA ALA A 83 25.79 4.26 5.77
C ALA A 83 24.78 4.19 6.93
N SER A 84 24.58 3.01 7.50
CA SER A 84 23.69 2.82 8.64
C SER A 84 24.08 3.69 9.84
N GLY A 85 23.11 4.36 10.46
CA GLY A 85 23.33 5.29 11.56
C GLY A 85 23.99 6.63 11.16
N GLN A 86 24.19 6.90 9.87
CA GLN A 86 24.68 8.18 9.38
C GLN A 86 23.53 9.12 8.98
N LEU A 87 23.80 10.41 8.99
CA LEU A 87 22.83 11.43 8.55
C LEU A 87 22.46 11.23 7.07
N PRO A 88 21.21 11.50 6.69
CA PRO A 88 20.80 11.53 5.28
C PRO A 88 21.44 12.73 4.57
N THR A 89 21.51 12.66 3.24
CA THR A 89 21.80 13.83 2.40
C THR A 89 20.57 14.74 2.23
N ASP A 90 20.78 15.95 1.74
CA ASP A 90 19.67 16.85 1.37
C ASP A 90 18.79 16.23 0.27
N ASP A 91 19.39 15.48 -0.67
CA ASP A 91 18.68 14.78 -1.74
C ASP A 91 17.82 13.63 -1.19
N ASP A 92 18.30 12.92 -0.16
CA ASP A 92 17.52 11.88 0.52
C ASP A 92 16.27 12.46 1.19
N ILE A 93 16.42 13.58 1.92
CA ILE A 93 15.29 14.27 2.56
C ILE A 93 14.33 14.81 1.50
N MET A 94 14.86 15.45 0.45
CA MET A 94 14.07 15.97 -0.67
C MET A 94 13.24 14.86 -1.34
N ARG A 95 13.83 13.69 -1.56
CA ARG A 95 13.13 12.56 -2.18
C ARG A 95 11.93 12.12 -1.35
N VAL A 96 12.09 11.97 -0.03
CA VAL A 96 10.98 11.60 0.87
C VAL A 96 9.90 12.69 0.91
N ILE A 97 10.27 13.98 0.85
CA ILE A 97 9.28 15.06 0.72
C ILE A 97 8.50 14.96 -0.59
N ASN A 98 9.18 14.64 -1.70
CA ASN A 98 8.56 14.60 -3.03
C ASN A 98 7.61 13.41 -3.18
N GLU A 99 8.11 12.23 -2.83
CA GLU A 99 7.45 10.94 -3.08
C GLU A 99 6.54 10.51 -1.92
N GLY A 100 6.79 11.05 -0.72
CA GLY A 100 6.17 10.58 0.52
C GLY A 100 6.78 9.28 1.01
N MET A 101 6.03 8.57 1.86
CA MET A 101 6.37 7.22 2.30
C MET A 101 5.16 6.30 2.07
N PRO A 102 5.09 5.62 0.90
CA PRO A 102 4.07 4.61 0.63
C PRO A 102 3.99 3.58 1.76
N GLY A 103 2.80 3.08 2.08
CA GLY A 103 2.58 2.20 3.24
C GLY A 103 2.47 2.95 4.58
N THR A 104 2.60 4.27 4.59
CA THR A 104 2.33 5.14 5.75
C THR A 104 1.32 6.24 5.39
N THR A 105 1.00 7.09 6.36
CA THR A 105 0.14 8.27 6.16
C THR A 105 0.88 9.48 5.56
N MET A 106 2.18 9.38 5.24
CA MET A 106 2.98 10.49 4.71
C MET A 106 2.82 10.60 3.18
N PRO A 107 2.07 11.59 2.66
CA PRO A 107 1.90 11.75 1.21
C PRO A 107 3.14 12.39 0.57
N GLY A 108 3.22 12.30 -0.76
CA GLY A 108 4.16 13.08 -1.55
C GLY A 108 3.69 14.53 -1.73
N TRP A 109 4.63 15.47 -1.71
CA TRP A 109 4.37 16.91 -1.75
C TRP A 109 4.89 17.61 -3.00
N GLU A 110 5.46 16.88 -3.96
CA GLU A 110 6.06 17.47 -5.16
C GLU A 110 5.08 18.30 -6.00
N GLU A 111 3.84 17.84 -6.10
CA GLU A 111 2.77 18.49 -6.89
C GLU A 111 2.13 19.67 -6.14
N GLU A 112 2.17 19.67 -4.82
CA GLU A 112 1.51 20.67 -3.97
C GLU A 112 2.45 21.81 -3.54
N LEU A 113 3.75 21.54 -3.43
CA LEU A 113 4.77 22.50 -2.97
C LEU A 113 5.77 22.84 -4.08
N SER A 114 6.04 24.13 -4.24
CA SER A 114 7.07 24.59 -5.17
C SER A 114 8.46 24.08 -4.76
N LEU A 115 9.38 24.01 -5.73
CA LEU A 115 10.77 23.61 -5.45
C LEU A 115 11.43 24.52 -4.40
N GLU A 116 11.13 25.82 -4.39
CA GLU A 116 11.64 26.77 -3.39
C GLU A 116 11.14 26.44 -1.98
N GLU A 117 9.85 26.15 -1.84
CA GLU A 117 9.24 25.73 -0.56
C GLU A 117 9.84 24.41 -0.06
N ARG A 118 10.04 23.43 -0.96
CA ARG A 118 10.63 22.14 -0.60
C ARG A 118 12.08 22.26 -0.18
N LEU A 119 12.89 23.09 -0.86
CA LEU A 119 14.27 23.35 -0.46
C LEU A 119 14.34 24.03 0.92
N ALA A 120 13.49 25.04 1.16
CA ALA A 120 13.40 25.68 2.45
C ALA A 120 12.96 24.70 3.56
N LEU A 121 12.04 23.78 3.24
CA LEU A 121 11.60 22.72 4.14
C LEU A 121 12.74 21.75 4.50
N VAL A 122 13.57 21.32 3.54
CA VAL A 122 14.77 20.50 3.82
C VAL A 122 15.68 21.20 4.84
N ASP A 123 15.97 22.48 4.62
CA ASP A 123 16.79 23.26 5.56
C ASP A 123 16.12 23.41 6.94
N TYR A 124 14.79 23.49 6.98
CA TYR A 124 14.06 23.63 8.24
C TYR A 124 14.06 22.30 9.01
N LEU A 125 13.88 21.17 8.33
CA LEU A 125 13.95 19.84 8.94
C LEU A 125 15.30 19.58 9.59
N LYS A 126 16.41 19.95 8.93
CA LYS A 126 17.75 19.84 9.50
C LYS A 126 17.93 20.69 10.76
N SER A 127 17.16 21.78 10.91
CA SER A 127 17.26 22.66 12.08
C SER A 127 16.76 22.05 13.39
N PHE A 128 15.93 20.98 13.32
CA PHE A 128 15.44 20.28 14.51
C PHE A 128 16.52 19.49 15.26
N SER A 129 17.64 19.18 14.61
CA SER A 129 18.71 18.40 15.24
C SER A 129 20.08 19.05 15.12
N ARG A 130 20.76 19.15 16.27
CA ARG A 130 22.15 19.63 16.34
C ARG A 130 23.14 18.77 15.55
N PHE A 131 22.79 17.52 15.23
CA PHE A 131 23.67 16.63 14.49
C PHE A 131 23.95 17.14 13.06
N PHE A 132 22.98 17.79 12.42
CA PHE A 132 23.17 18.41 11.10
C PHE A 132 24.09 19.64 11.14
N ALA A 133 24.23 20.30 12.30
CA ALA A 133 25.14 21.43 12.48
C ALA A 133 26.59 21.00 12.77
N ALA A 134 26.81 19.71 13.08
CA ALA A 134 28.05 19.20 13.61
C ALA A 134 28.63 18.12 12.67
N GLY A 135 29.32 18.51 11.60
CA GLY A 135 30.04 17.53 10.81
C GLY A 135 30.53 18.00 9.45
N GLU A 136 31.29 17.11 8.83
CA GLU A 136 31.48 17.09 7.39
C GLU A 136 30.15 16.69 6.70
N ALA A 137 29.97 17.11 5.45
CA ALA A 137 28.78 16.74 4.70
C ALA A 137 28.66 15.21 4.61
N PRO A 138 27.45 14.64 4.77
CA PRO A 138 27.25 13.21 4.69
C PRO A 138 27.69 12.68 3.32
N GLU A 139 28.53 11.65 3.29
CA GLU A 139 29.00 11.03 2.05
C GLU A 139 28.10 9.83 1.67
N PRO A 140 27.45 9.86 0.48
CA PRO A 140 26.68 8.72 -0.02
C PRO A 140 27.55 7.48 -0.22
N LEU A 141 26.94 6.31 -0.01
CA LEU A 141 27.55 5.05 -0.43
C LEU A 141 27.64 5.00 -1.96
N THR A 142 28.69 4.32 -2.45
CA THR A 142 28.75 3.94 -3.87
C THR A 142 28.03 2.60 -4.04
N PHE A 143 26.98 2.60 -4.86
CA PHE A 143 26.23 1.41 -5.24
C PHE A 143 26.76 0.85 -6.57
N SER A 144 26.87 -0.47 -6.66
CA SER A 144 27.19 -1.16 -7.90
C SER A 144 25.98 -1.19 -8.83
N SER A 145 26.11 -1.78 -10.03
CA SER A 145 25.00 -1.89 -10.98
C SER A 145 24.21 -3.18 -10.75
N PRO A 146 22.89 -3.18 -11.00
CA PRO A 146 22.05 -4.36 -10.81
C PRO A 146 22.50 -5.54 -11.66
N THR A 147 22.42 -6.74 -11.09
CA THR A 147 22.51 -8.00 -11.84
C THR A 147 21.27 -8.20 -12.71
N ARG A 148 21.29 -9.20 -13.60
CA ARG A 148 20.08 -9.56 -14.36
C ARG A 148 19.20 -10.49 -13.53
N ALA A 149 17.89 -10.26 -13.55
CA ALA A 149 16.89 -11.18 -13.02
C ALA A 149 16.81 -12.46 -13.86
N THR A 150 17.73 -13.40 -13.63
CA THR A 150 17.70 -14.75 -14.19
C THR A 150 17.12 -15.74 -13.17
N GLU A 151 16.67 -16.91 -13.61
CA GLU A 151 16.24 -17.98 -12.70
C GLU A 151 17.34 -18.36 -11.69
N GLU A 152 18.61 -18.35 -12.12
CA GLU A 152 19.76 -18.62 -11.26
C GLU A 152 19.97 -17.51 -10.21
N ALA A 153 19.80 -16.24 -10.58
CA ALA A 153 19.85 -15.12 -9.64
C ALA A 153 18.71 -15.19 -8.62
N LEU A 154 17.49 -15.55 -9.04
CA LEU A 154 16.36 -15.71 -8.12
C LEU A 154 16.58 -16.89 -7.16
N ALA A 155 17.16 -17.99 -7.63
CA ALA A 155 17.49 -19.13 -6.79
C ALA A 155 18.56 -18.79 -5.74
N ASP A 156 19.64 -18.11 -6.14
CA ASP A 156 20.66 -17.62 -5.21
C ASP A 156 20.08 -16.59 -4.22
N GLY A 157 19.25 -15.66 -4.69
CA GLY A 157 18.55 -14.71 -3.83
C GLY A 157 17.65 -15.37 -2.78
N ARG A 158 16.94 -16.45 -3.16
CA ARG A 158 16.15 -17.27 -2.24
C ARG A 158 17.01 -17.96 -1.19
N GLU A 159 18.16 -18.52 -1.59
CA GLU A 159 19.11 -19.12 -0.64
C GLU A 159 19.64 -18.09 0.36
N VAL A 160 19.97 -16.89 -0.11
CA VAL A 160 20.42 -15.78 0.75
C VAL A 160 19.31 -15.33 1.71
N TYR A 161 18.06 -15.22 1.24
CA TYR A 161 16.90 -14.82 2.04
C TYR A 161 16.71 -15.73 3.27
N GLU A 162 16.85 -17.04 3.09
CA GLU A 162 16.81 -18.01 4.18
C GLU A 162 18.09 -17.99 5.03
N LEU A 163 19.26 -17.86 4.40
CA LEU A 163 20.57 -17.85 5.08
C LEU A 163 20.68 -16.72 6.11
N ILE A 164 20.23 -15.52 5.76
CA ILE A 164 20.28 -14.34 6.62
C ILE A 164 19.00 -14.16 7.46
N GLU A 165 18.11 -15.15 7.40
CA GLU A 165 16.90 -15.25 8.21
C GLU A 165 15.86 -14.13 7.98
N CYS A 166 15.78 -13.58 6.75
CA CYS A 166 14.74 -12.59 6.39
C CYS A 166 13.33 -13.13 6.65
N ASN A 167 13.14 -14.43 6.45
CA ASN A 167 11.89 -15.16 6.69
C ASN A 167 11.42 -15.14 8.15
N ARG A 168 12.29 -14.84 9.12
CA ARG A 168 11.87 -14.73 10.52
C ARG A 168 10.95 -13.54 10.79
N CYS A 169 11.06 -12.49 9.99
CA CYS A 169 10.19 -11.30 10.07
C CYS A 169 9.23 -11.25 8.89
N HIS A 170 9.73 -11.45 7.67
CA HIS A 170 8.89 -11.30 6.48
C HIS A 170 8.12 -12.57 6.09
N GLY A 171 8.32 -13.70 6.78
CA GLY A 171 7.72 -14.98 6.39
C GLY A 171 8.42 -15.62 5.20
N ILE A 172 8.13 -16.88 4.91
CA ILE A 172 8.77 -17.58 3.76
C ILE A 172 8.21 -17.09 2.42
N ASP A 173 6.93 -16.71 2.41
CA ASP A 173 6.20 -16.21 1.24
C ASP A 173 6.11 -14.67 1.22
N GLY A 174 6.85 -14.01 2.11
CA GLY A 174 7.01 -12.56 2.12
C GLY A 174 5.85 -11.77 2.71
N ARG A 175 4.83 -12.38 3.34
CA ARG A 175 3.61 -11.68 3.80
C ARG A 175 3.73 -11.02 5.18
N GLY A 176 4.92 -11.03 5.77
CA GLY A 176 5.11 -10.48 7.11
C GLY A 176 4.71 -11.42 8.24
N ASP A 177 4.33 -12.67 7.95
CA ASP A 177 3.88 -13.70 8.91
C ASP A 177 5.05 -14.48 9.55
N GLY A 178 6.24 -13.88 9.60
CA GLY A 178 7.42 -14.49 10.23
C GLY A 178 7.24 -14.72 11.73
N THR A 179 7.91 -15.75 12.27
CA THR A 179 7.79 -16.11 13.70
C THR A 179 8.24 -15.03 14.69
N SER A 180 9.02 -14.03 14.23
CA SER A 180 9.46 -12.87 15.02
C SER A 180 8.59 -11.64 14.81
N SER A 181 7.66 -11.64 13.84
CA SER A 181 6.77 -10.51 13.55
C SER A 181 5.99 -9.98 14.75
N PRO A 182 5.35 -10.81 15.60
CA PRO A 182 4.62 -10.30 16.77
C PRO A 182 5.54 -9.75 17.87
N THR A 183 6.87 -9.76 17.69
CA THR A 183 7.83 -9.23 18.67
C THR A 183 8.48 -7.92 18.24
N LEU A 184 8.15 -7.44 17.04
CA LEU A 184 8.83 -6.29 16.44
C LEU A 184 8.37 -4.98 17.07
N VAL A 185 9.35 -4.19 17.50
CA VAL A 185 9.17 -2.82 17.97
C VAL A 185 10.20 -1.90 17.33
N ASP A 186 9.82 -0.66 17.12
CA ASP A 186 10.76 0.39 16.70
C ASP A 186 11.68 0.82 17.85
N ASP A 187 12.59 1.76 17.57
CA ASP A 187 13.53 2.30 18.56
C ASP A 187 12.85 3.09 19.71
N ALA A 188 11.62 3.56 19.52
CA ALA A 188 10.78 4.16 20.54
C ALA A 188 9.97 3.11 21.35
N GLY A 189 10.07 1.83 21.00
CA GLY A 189 9.34 0.75 21.64
C GLY A 189 7.89 0.62 21.17
N MET A 190 7.52 1.25 20.06
CA MET A 190 6.20 1.14 19.45
C MET A 190 6.12 -0.13 18.59
N PRO A 191 4.97 -0.83 18.56
CA PRO A 191 4.82 -1.99 17.70
C PRO A 191 5.00 -1.60 16.23
N THR A 192 5.66 -2.44 15.44
CA THR A 192 5.84 -2.23 14.00
C THR A 192 5.62 -3.52 13.23
N TYR A 193 4.97 -3.44 12.08
CA TYR A 193 4.74 -4.59 11.22
C TYR A 193 5.93 -4.79 10.29
N SER A 194 6.19 -6.05 9.94
CA SER A 194 7.01 -6.37 8.78
C SER A 194 6.21 -6.02 7.52
N ALA A 195 6.87 -5.40 6.54
CA ALA A 195 6.25 -5.12 5.26
C ALA A 195 5.84 -6.44 4.57
N ASP A 196 4.65 -6.46 3.98
CA ASP A 196 4.23 -7.48 3.01
C ASP A 196 4.99 -7.26 1.70
N LEU A 197 5.96 -8.13 1.44
CA LEU A 197 6.83 -8.10 0.28
C LEU A 197 6.11 -8.36 -1.04
N THR A 198 4.88 -8.88 -0.98
CA THR A 198 4.02 -9.10 -2.15
C THR A 198 3.29 -7.82 -2.59
N GLU A 199 3.36 -6.77 -1.76
CA GLU A 199 2.77 -5.45 -2.00
C GLU A 199 3.84 -4.35 -2.07
N ASN A 200 4.86 -4.55 -2.92
CA ASN A 200 6.01 -3.65 -3.02
C ASN A 200 5.67 -2.19 -3.38
N TRP A 201 4.46 -1.91 -3.88
CA TRP A 201 3.96 -0.55 -4.11
C TRP A 201 3.72 0.22 -2.79
N TYR A 202 3.68 -0.46 -1.65
CA TYR A 202 3.66 0.13 -0.31
C TYR A 202 5.03 0.16 0.38
N PHE A 203 6.13 -0.14 -0.31
CA PHE A 203 7.44 -0.06 0.32
C PHE A 203 7.86 1.39 0.61
N ASN A 204 8.29 1.60 1.85
CA ASN A 204 8.92 2.85 2.26
C ASN A 204 10.13 3.14 1.37
N GLY A 205 10.07 4.26 0.65
CA GLY A 205 11.14 4.72 -0.21
C GLY A 205 11.25 4.01 -1.56
N GLY A 206 10.30 3.17 -1.98
CA GLY A 206 10.24 2.66 -3.35
C GLY A 206 10.41 1.14 -3.48
N GLY A 207 9.73 0.57 -4.48
CA GLY A 207 9.62 -0.87 -4.70
C GLY A 207 10.43 -1.43 -5.87
N THR A 208 11.33 -0.64 -6.49
CA THR A 208 12.21 -1.14 -7.56
C THR A 208 13.33 -2.02 -7.00
N VAL A 209 14.00 -2.79 -7.87
CA VAL A 209 15.15 -3.62 -7.44
C VAL A 209 16.27 -2.76 -6.86
N GLU A 210 16.54 -1.61 -7.46
CA GLU A 210 17.54 -0.65 -7.00
C GLU A 210 17.16 -0.04 -5.64
N ASP A 211 15.88 0.25 -5.44
CA ASP A 211 15.37 0.75 -4.16
C ASP A 211 15.53 -0.29 -3.05
N ILE A 212 15.10 -1.51 -3.32
CA ILE A 212 15.21 -2.64 -2.39
C ILE A 212 16.68 -2.89 -2.05
N TYR A 213 17.56 -2.97 -3.05
CA TYR A 213 18.99 -3.15 -2.83
C TYR A 213 19.61 -2.02 -2.00
N GLN A 214 19.26 -0.76 -2.28
CA GLN A 214 19.72 0.36 -1.47
C GLN A 214 19.28 0.21 -0.02
N ARG A 215 18.01 -0.16 0.24
CA ARG A 215 17.47 -0.38 1.59
C ARG A 215 18.19 -1.51 2.32
N LEU A 216 18.52 -2.59 1.61
CA LEU A 216 19.35 -3.67 2.16
C LEU A 216 20.78 -3.21 2.48
N ARG A 217 21.36 -2.32 1.66
CA ARG A 217 22.70 -1.76 1.90
C ARG A 217 22.72 -0.75 3.04
N THR A 218 21.72 0.10 3.17
CA THR A 218 21.71 1.18 4.16
C THR A 218 21.09 0.75 5.49
N GLY A 219 20.11 -0.15 5.47
CA GLY A 219 19.20 -0.41 6.59
C GLY A 219 18.11 0.66 6.72
N LEU A 220 17.12 0.41 7.58
CA LEU A 220 16.03 1.34 7.90
C LEU A 220 16.17 1.81 9.36
N ASP A 221 16.92 2.90 9.58
CA ASP A 221 17.20 3.41 10.93
C ASP A 221 15.93 3.69 11.72
N GLY A 222 15.96 3.29 12.99
CA GLY A 222 14.81 3.35 13.89
C GLY A 222 13.84 2.19 13.77
N THR A 223 14.06 1.24 12.85
CA THR A 223 13.29 0.00 12.75
C THR A 223 14.17 -1.22 13.06
N PRO A 224 13.58 -2.42 13.28
CA PRO A 224 14.35 -3.66 13.37
C PRO A 224 15.09 -4.10 12.10
N MET A 225 14.85 -3.49 10.93
CA MET A 225 15.45 -3.91 9.66
C MET A 225 16.90 -3.37 9.52
N PRO A 226 17.92 -4.24 9.65
CA PRO A 226 19.32 -3.81 9.70
C PRO A 226 19.88 -3.50 8.31
N SER A 227 21.09 -2.95 8.28
CA SER A 227 21.94 -2.97 7.09
C SER A 227 22.60 -4.34 6.95
N PHE A 228 22.73 -4.81 5.72
CA PHE A 228 23.47 -6.03 5.39
C PHE A 228 24.87 -5.76 4.84
N THR A 229 25.35 -4.51 4.88
CA THR A 229 26.72 -4.15 4.46
C THR A 229 27.76 -4.88 5.30
N ASP A 230 27.54 -5.04 6.61
CA ASP A 230 28.47 -5.77 7.50
C ASP A 230 28.62 -7.25 7.10
N LEU A 231 27.58 -7.87 6.52
CA LEU A 231 27.66 -9.24 6.03
C LEU A 231 28.50 -9.35 4.75
N ILE A 232 28.46 -8.32 3.90
CA ILE A 232 29.32 -8.21 2.72
C ILE A 232 30.77 -8.01 3.15
N ASP A 233 31.02 -7.09 4.07
CA ASP A 233 32.37 -6.77 4.56
C ASP A 233 33.02 -7.96 5.30
N ALA A 234 32.20 -8.74 6.02
CA ALA A 234 32.62 -9.98 6.66
C ALA A 234 32.80 -11.16 5.67
N GLY A 235 32.40 -11.00 4.40
CA GLY A 235 32.46 -12.03 3.38
C GLY A 235 31.49 -13.19 3.60
N VAL A 236 30.40 -12.96 4.34
CA VAL A 236 29.32 -13.95 4.55
C VAL A 236 28.49 -14.08 3.28
N ILE A 237 28.22 -12.96 2.62
CA ILE A 237 27.59 -12.87 1.29
C ILE A 237 28.41 -11.93 0.40
N THR A 238 28.21 -11.99 -0.91
CA THR A 238 28.80 -11.01 -1.85
C THR A 238 27.82 -9.90 -2.19
N ASP A 239 28.33 -8.81 -2.76
CA ASP A 239 27.50 -7.73 -3.30
C ASP A 239 26.56 -8.20 -4.42
N GLU A 240 27.03 -9.14 -5.25
CA GLU A 240 26.23 -9.79 -6.30
C GLU A 240 25.08 -10.61 -5.69
N GLN A 241 25.35 -11.35 -4.61
CA GLN A 241 24.33 -12.09 -3.87
C GLN A 241 23.28 -11.17 -3.24
N LEU A 242 23.67 -9.96 -2.81
CA LEU A 242 22.71 -8.98 -2.31
C LEU A 242 21.81 -8.41 -3.42
N TRP A 243 22.32 -8.22 -4.64
CA TRP A 243 21.48 -7.90 -5.80
C TRP A 243 20.51 -9.02 -6.15
N ASN A 244 20.98 -10.26 -6.11
CA ASN A 244 20.16 -11.45 -6.34
C ASN A 244 19.04 -11.57 -5.29
N LEU A 245 19.34 -11.27 -4.01
CA LEU A 245 18.35 -11.12 -2.96
C LEU A 245 17.33 -10.02 -3.29
N ALA A 246 17.78 -8.85 -3.75
CA ALA A 246 16.86 -7.76 -4.13
C ALA A 246 15.92 -8.16 -5.29
N HIS A 247 16.42 -8.90 -6.29
CA HIS A 247 15.58 -9.48 -7.35
C HIS A 247 14.57 -10.47 -6.79
N TYR A 248 14.99 -11.34 -5.87
CA TYR A 248 14.10 -12.29 -5.21
C TYR A 248 13.00 -11.56 -4.40
N VAL A 249 13.36 -10.55 -3.60
CA VAL A 249 12.39 -9.71 -2.88
C VAL A 249 11.42 -9.01 -3.84
N ARG A 250 11.92 -8.44 -4.94
CA ARG A 250 11.06 -7.82 -5.95
C ARG A 250 10.08 -8.80 -6.59
N SER A 251 10.47 -10.07 -6.72
CA SER A 251 9.69 -11.11 -7.40
C SER A 251 8.45 -11.57 -6.64
N PHE A 252 8.31 -11.24 -5.34
CA PHE A 252 7.10 -11.52 -4.57
C PHE A 252 5.88 -10.73 -5.06
N ALA A 253 6.11 -9.52 -5.59
CA ALA A 253 5.07 -8.62 -6.05
C ALA A 253 4.90 -8.70 -7.58
N PRO A 254 3.69 -8.44 -8.11
CA PRO A 254 3.44 -8.30 -9.55
C PRO A 254 4.37 -7.28 -10.22
N GLU A 255 4.54 -7.40 -11.54
CA GLU A 255 5.39 -6.50 -12.34
C GLU A 255 4.94 -5.04 -12.23
N ASP A 256 3.63 -4.81 -12.31
CA ASP A 256 3.01 -3.51 -12.12
C ASP A 256 2.13 -3.50 -10.86
N PRO A 257 2.01 -2.36 -10.14
CA PRO A 257 1.02 -2.19 -9.09
C PRO A 257 -0.40 -2.49 -9.63
N PRO A 258 -1.28 -3.08 -8.81
CA PRO A 258 -2.61 -3.41 -9.26
C PRO A 258 -3.41 -2.15 -9.65
N GLY A 259 -4.08 -2.22 -10.79
CA GLY A 259 -5.05 -1.19 -11.18
C GLY A 259 -6.32 -1.27 -10.33
N ILE A 260 -6.89 -0.11 -9.99
CA ILE A 260 -8.18 -0.03 -9.30
C ILE A 260 -9.29 0.03 -10.36
N THR A 261 -10.25 -0.87 -10.29
CA THR A 261 -11.44 -0.87 -11.16
C THR A 261 -12.71 -0.91 -10.31
N GLU A 262 -13.74 -0.20 -10.75
CA GLU A 262 -15.05 -0.21 -10.08
C GLU A 262 -15.86 -1.46 -10.42
N VAL A 263 -15.49 -2.22 -11.45
CA VAL A 263 -16.28 -3.37 -11.95
C VAL A 263 -15.47 -4.66 -11.90
N ILE A 264 -15.88 -5.57 -11.03
CA ILE A 264 -15.48 -6.97 -10.93
C ILE A 264 -16.31 -7.75 -11.96
N ARG A 265 -15.65 -8.38 -12.93
CA ARG A 265 -16.33 -9.23 -13.92
C ARG A 265 -16.41 -10.66 -13.40
N ALA A 266 -17.63 -11.15 -13.21
CA ALA A 266 -17.86 -12.56 -12.97
C ALA A 266 -17.86 -13.30 -14.32
N GLY A 267 -16.87 -14.17 -14.53
CA GLY A 267 -16.73 -14.93 -15.78
C GLY A 267 -17.79 -16.02 -15.93
N LEU A 268 -18.35 -16.18 -17.13
CA LEU A 268 -19.30 -17.27 -17.42
C LEU A 268 -18.56 -18.60 -17.64
N VAL A 269 -18.97 -19.64 -16.93
CA VAL A 269 -18.50 -21.03 -17.05
C VAL A 269 -19.61 -21.88 -17.68
N GLU A 270 -19.44 -22.31 -18.93
CA GLU A 270 -20.48 -23.05 -19.67
C GLU A 270 -20.33 -24.59 -19.61
N ASP A 271 -19.09 -25.09 -19.52
CA ASP A 271 -18.76 -26.51 -19.74
C ASP A 271 -18.12 -27.20 -18.52
N ALA A 272 -18.18 -26.59 -17.34
CA ALA A 272 -17.62 -27.11 -16.09
C ALA A 272 -18.47 -26.70 -14.89
N PRO A 273 -18.48 -27.48 -13.79
CA PRO A 273 -19.06 -27.02 -12.53
C PRO A 273 -18.29 -25.79 -12.02
N LEU A 274 -18.98 -24.93 -11.26
CA LEU A 274 -18.32 -23.88 -10.51
C LEU A 274 -17.36 -24.46 -9.46
N PRO A 275 -16.36 -23.67 -9.02
CA PRO A 275 -15.44 -24.07 -7.97
C PRO A 275 -16.17 -24.58 -6.73
N ASP A 276 -15.65 -25.64 -6.13
CA ASP A 276 -16.13 -26.17 -4.86
C ASP A 276 -15.20 -25.93 -3.68
N GLY A 277 -14.04 -25.28 -3.91
CA GLY A 277 -13.16 -24.80 -2.86
C GLY A 277 -12.24 -23.65 -3.28
N VAL A 278 -11.47 -23.16 -2.31
CA VAL A 278 -10.59 -21.98 -2.48
C VAL A 278 -9.38 -22.25 -3.37
N ASP A 279 -8.87 -23.48 -3.39
CA ASP A 279 -7.70 -23.89 -4.17
C ASP A 279 -8.07 -24.49 -5.55
N ASP A 280 -9.33 -24.36 -5.99
CA ASP A 280 -9.76 -24.88 -7.28
C ASP A 280 -9.00 -24.19 -8.43
N PRO A 281 -8.35 -24.94 -9.35
CA PRO A 281 -7.58 -24.36 -10.45
C PRO A 281 -8.43 -23.54 -11.42
N LEU A 282 -9.75 -23.70 -11.43
CA LEU A 282 -10.63 -22.88 -12.26
C LEU A 282 -10.54 -21.39 -11.90
N TRP A 283 -10.15 -21.03 -10.67
CA TRP A 283 -9.89 -19.65 -10.27
C TRP A 283 -8.77 -18.98 -11.08
N GLU A 284 -7.83 -19.74 -11.66
CA GLU A 284 -6.79 -19.20 -12.54
C GLU A 284 -7.36 -18.63 -13.86
N SER A 285 -8.54 -19.10 -14.27
CA SER A 285 -9.24 -18.58 -15.45
C SER A 285 -10.02 -17.29 -15.17
N ALA A 286 -10.29 -17.00 -13.89
CA ALA A 286 -11.01 -15.81 -13.47
C ALA A 286 -10.08 -14.60 -13.38
N GLU A 287 -10.54 -13.46 -13.86
CA GLU A 287 -9.82 -12.19 -13.71
C GLU A 287 -9.76 -11.80 -12.23
N ALA A 288 -8.57 -11.39 -11.77
CA ALA A 288 -8.34 -10.94 -10.41
C ALA A 288 -8.42 -9.41 -10.33
N PHE A 289 -9.22 -8.91 -9.40
CA PHE A 289 -9.45 -7.49 -9.17
C PHE A 289 -8.94 -7.08 -7.80
N TYR A 290 -8.19 -5.99 -7.72
CA TYR A 290 -7.73 -5.44 -6.46
C TYR A 290 -8.68 -4.36 -5.95
N ILE A 291 -9.16 -4.53 -4.73
CA ILE A 291 -10.06 -3.60 -4.04
C ILE A 291 -9.25 -2.93 -2.93
N PRO A 292 -8.91 -1.64 -3.06
CA PRO A 292 -8.22 -0.93 -2.00
C PRO A 292 -9.16 -0.74 -0.80
N MET A 293 -8.62 -0.96 0.39
CA MET A 293 -9.35 -0.86 1.64
C MET A 293 -8.82 0.33 2.45
N GLY A 294 -9.67 0.92 3.27
CA GLY A 294 -9.30 2.01 4.18
C GLY A 294 -9.93 1.81 5.56
N GLY A 295 -9.34 2.41 6.58
CA GLY A 295 -9.86 2.30 7.94
C GLY A 295 -11.25 2.92 8.05
N GLN A 296 -12.14 2.27 8.80
CA GLN A 296 -13.40 2.88 9.18
C GLN A 296 -13.11 4.04 10.14
N ILE A 297 -13.21 5.28 9.65
CA ILE A 297 -12.93 6.50 10.42
C ILE A 297 -14.11 7.46 10.53
N ILE A 298 -15.30 7.01 10.10
CA ILE A 298 -16.47 7.88 9.95
C ILE A 298 -17.32 7.88 11.22
N GLU A 299 -17.77 6.70 11.65
CA GLU A 299 -18.58 6.50 12.86
C GLU A 299 -17.75 5.95 14.01
N SER A 300 -17.96 6.45 15.22
CA SER A 300 -17.28 5.93 16.40
C SER A 300 -17.87 4.59 16.86
N PRO A 301 -17.05 3.65 17.37
CA PRO A 301 -15.60 3.76 17.51
C PRO A 301 -14.85 3.50 16.19
N ARG A 302 -13.85 4.33 15.91
CA ARG A 302 -13.09 4.34 14.65
C ARG A 302 -11.86 3.45 14.74
N TRP A 303 -11.27 3.18 13.57
CA TRP A 303 -10.02 2.46 13.41
C TRP A 303 -9.13 3.11 12.35
N PHE A 304 -8.01 3.67 12.80
CA PHE A 304 -7.09 4.43 11.94
C PHE A 304 -5.88 3.63 11.46
N VAL A 305 -5.65 2.44 12.03
CA VAL A 305 -4.50 1.59 11.73
C VAL A 305 -4.93 0.20 11.24
N PRO A 306 -5.80 0.13 10.21
CA PRO A 306 -6.19 -1.14 9.61
C PRO A 306 -4.97 -1.91 9.10
N GLN A 307 -4.95 -3.24 9.23
CA GLN A 307 -3.92 -4.07 8.58
C GLN A 307 -4.37 -4.66 7.24
N VAL A 308 -5.66 -4.82 7.00
CA VAL A 308 -6.16 -5.28 5.70
C VAL A 308 -6.18 -4.11 4.72
N ALA A 309 -5.07 -3.88 4.01
CA ALA A 309 -4.90 -2.77 3.07
C ALA A 309 -5.61 -2.98 1.71
N GLY A 310 -5.89 -4.22 1.33
CA GLY A 310 -6.49 -4.54 0.04
C GLY A 310 -7.05 -5.95 -0.03
N LEU A 311 -8.05 -6.16 -0.90
CA LEU A 311 -8.62 -7.46 -1.20
C LEU A 311 -8.39 -7.82 -2.67
N TRP A 312 -8.04 -9.08 -2.94
CA TRP A 312 -8.07 -9.66 -4.26
C TRP A 312 -9.37 -10.43 -4.47
N VAL A 313 -10.18 -10.00 -5.44
CA VAL A 313 -11.50 -10.58 -5.72
C VAL A 313 -11.50 -11.23 -7.10
N ARG A 314 -11.98 -12.47 -7.16
CA ARG A 314 -12.31 -13.20 -8.40
C ARG A 314 -13.77 -13.62 -8.34
N ALA A 315 -14.44 -13.67 -9.49
CA ALA A 315 -15.82 -14.12 -9.56
C ALA A 315 -16.08 -14.96 -10.81
N LEU A 316 -16.91 -15.98 -10.66
CA LEU A 316 -17.36 -16.88 -11.72
C LEU A 316 -18.85 -17.19 -11.55
N HIS A 317 -19.56 -17.45 -12.63
CA HIS A 317 -20.94 -17.92 -12.59
C HIS A 317 -21.22 -18.90 -13.74
N ASP A 318 -22.20 -19.77 -13.58
CA ASP A 318 -22.66 -20.69 -14.65
C ASP A 318 -24.04 -20.32 -15.20
N GLY A 319 -24.59 -19.20 -14.71
CA GLY A 319 -25.94 -18.72 -15.04
C GLY A 319 -27.05 -19.25 -14.12
N GLY A 320 -26.73 -20.17 -13.20
CA GLY A 320 -27.60 -20.63 -12.11
C GLY A 320 -27.05 -20.29 -10.73
N GLU A 321 -25.73 -20.26 -10.57
CA GLU A 321 -25.01 -19.93 -9.34
C GLU A 321 -23.91 -18.88 -9.60
N LEU A 322 -23.56 -18.13 -8.55
CA LEU A 322 -22.43 -17.20 -8.49
C LEU A 322 -21.43 -17.73 -7.46
N ALA A 323 -20.16 -17.77 -7.83
CA ALA A 323 -19.04 -18.02 -6.94
C ALA A 323 -18.15 -16.77 -6.85
N VAL A 324 -17.81 -16.34 -5.64
CA VAL A 324 -16.92 -15.21 -5.37
C VAL A 324 -15.78 -15.68 -4.48
N HIS A 325 -14.55 -15.47 -4.90
CA HIS A 325 -13.34 -15.77 -4.15
C HIS A 325 -12.66 -14.47 -3.74
N VAL A 326 -12.47 -14.26 -2.44
CA VAL A 326 -11.80 -13.10 -1.87
C VAL A 326 -10.58 -13.56 -1.11
N SER A 327 -9.42 -12.94 -1.34
CA SER A 327 -8.20 -13.21 -0.59
C SER A 327 -7.47 -11.94 -0.19
N TRP A 328 -6.85 -11.94 0.98
CA TRP A 328 -6.04 -10.84 1.50
C TRP A 328 -4.87 -11.38 2.31
N SER A 329 -3.82 -10.56 2.43
CA SER A 329 -2.71 -10.87 3.33
C SER A 329 -3.10 -10.59 4.77
N ASP A 330 -2.67 -11.46 5.66
CA ASP A 330 -2.90 -11.36 7.09
C ASP A 330 -1.69 -11.98 7.80
N HIS A 331 -1.18 -11.30 8.83
CA HIS A 331 0.05 -11.73 9.52
C HIS A 331 -0.20 -12.96 10.41
N SER A 332 -1.46 -13.31 10.66
CA SER A 332 -1.86 -14.42 11.55
C SER A 332 -3.16 -15.10 11.09
N GLU A 333 -3.37 -16.32 11.59
CA GLU A 333 -4.68 -16.96 11.58
C GLU A 333 -5.41 -16.56 12.88
N SER A 334 -6.03 -15.37 12.90
CA SER A 334 -6.58 -14.82 14.14
C SER A 334 -7.80 -15.62 14.61
N PRO A 335 -7.93 -15.86 15.94
CA PRO A 335 -7.04 -15.41 16.99
C PRO A 335 -5.81 -16.32 17.19
N ASP A 336 -4.62 -15.73 17.18
CA ASP A 336 -3.34 -16.37 17.51
C ASP A 336 -2.76 -15.82 18.82
N THR A 337 -2.57 -16.72 19.78
CA THR A 337 -1.96 -16.39 21.07
C THR A 337 -0.54 -15.83 20.98
N ALA A 338 0.19 -16.09 19.88
CA ALA A 338 1.50 -15.50 19.65
C ALA A 338 1.44 -13.96 19.47
N TRP A 339 0.32 -13.45 18.96
CA TRP A 339 0.09 -12.03 18.69
C TRP A 339 -0.57 -11.27 19.84
N ALA A 340 -1.06 -11.95 20.88
CA ALA A 340 -1.77 -11.31 21.99
C ALA A 340 -1.00 -10.17 22.67
N ALA A 341 0.33 -10.30 22.82
CA ALA A 341 1.17 -9.23 23.40
C ALA A 341 1.34 -8.06 22.43
N PHE A 342 1.44 -8.33 21.13
CA PHE A 342 1.52 -7.32 20.08
C PHE A 342 0.21 -6.55 19.97
N GLN A 343 -0.93 -7.25 19.90
CA GLN A 343 -2.28 -6.68 19.94
C GLN A 343 -2.44 -5.71 21.11
N ALA A 344 -2.01 -6.10 22.32
CA ALA A 344 -2.09 -5.21 23.49
C ALA A 344 -1.27 -3.93 23.33
N GLN A 345 -0.10 -3.99 22.67
CA GLN A 345 0.70 -2.80 22.36
C GLN A 345 0.01 -1.91 21.32
N VAL A 346 -0.55 -2.49 20.26
CA VAL A 346 -1.31 -1.75 19.24
C VAL A 346 -2.48 -1.02 19.88
N LEU A 347 -3.31 -1.73 20.66
CA LEU A 347 -4.45 -1.16 21.35
C LEU A 347 -4.04 -0.08 22.36
N SER A 348 -2.91 -0.25 23.06
CA SER A 348 -2.38 0.79 23.93
C SER A 348 -1.86 2.01 23.16
N ALA A 349 -1.35 1.82 21.95
CA ALA A 349 -0.79 2.87 21.11
C ALA A 349 -1.87 3.74 20.46
N VAL A 350 -2.99 3.15 20.03
CA VAL A 350 -4.06 3.86 19.28
C VAL A 350 -5.37 3.99 20.05
N GLY A 351 -5.53 3.30 21.18
CA GLY A 351 -6.81 3.19 21.87
C GLY A 351 -7.28 4.30 22.80
N PRO A 352 -6.41 5.07 23.47
CA PRO A 352 -6.88 6.09 24.43
C PRO A 352 -7.87 7.12 23.85
N ASP A 353 -7.80 7.38 22.54
CA ASP A 353 -8.64 8.36 21.85
C ASP A 353 -9.92 7.76 21.22
N GLU A 354 -10.01 6.44 21.08
CA GLU A 354 -11.12 5.73 20.40
C GLU A 354 -12.06 4.99 21.36
N GLY A 355 -11.90 5.19 22.67
CA GLY A 355 -12.68 4.55 23.73
C GLY A 355 -12.08 3.23 24.23
N ASP A 356 -12.63 2.68 25.31
CA ASP A 356 -12.08 1.49 25.97
C ASP A 356 -11.95 0.31 25.00
N MET A 357 -10.73 -0.22 24.87
CA MET A 357 -10.40 -1.39 24.06
C MET A 357 -9.66 -2.40 24.90
N GLU A 358 -10.33 -3.51 25.19
CA GLU A 358 -9.69 -4.61 25.89
C GLU A 358 -9.01 -5.53 24.87
N PRO A 359 -7.72 -5.86 25.08
CA PRO A 359 -7.05 -6.94 24.37
C PRO A 359 -7.77 -8.27 24.61
N GLY A 360 -7.76 -9.15 23.60
CA GLY A 360 -8.42 -10.43 23.69
C GLY A 360 -8.57 -11.11 22.33
N PRO A 361 -8.89 -12.42 22.33
CA PRO A 361 -9.04 -13.16 21.09
C PRO A 361 -10.19 -12.59 20.27
N ARG A 362 -9.91 -12.22 19.02
CA ARG A 362 -10.88 -11.77 18.02
C ARG A 362 -10.66 -12.57 16.73
N PRO A 363 -11.72 -12.96 16.03
CA PRO A 363 -11.58 -13.63 14.75
C PRO A 363 -11.17 -12.63 13.67
N ASP A 364 -10.51 -13.14 12.63
CA ASP A 364 -10.53 -12.46 11.34
C ASP A 364 -11.93 -12.54 10.76
N GLY A 365 -12.27 -11.56 9.93
CA GLY A 365 -13.60 -11.50 9.35
C GLY A 365 -13.60 -10.89 7.97
N LEU A 366 -14.64 -11.23 7.21
CA LEU A 366 -14.92 -10.68 5.90
C LEU A 366 -16.44 -10.52 5.76
N TYR A 367 -16.89 -9.39 5.23
CA TYR A 367 -18.21 -9.35 4.62
C TYR A 367 -18.20 -8.75 3.23
N LEU A 368 -19.18 -9.24 2.46
CA LEU A 368 -19.64 -8.64 1.21
C LEU A 368 -21.02 -8.06 1.49
N GLN A 369 -21.23 -6.78 1.20
CA GLN A 369 -22.52 -6.13 1.33
C GLN A 369 -23.10 -5.83 -0.04
N PHE A 370 -24.41 -5.99 -0.14
CA PHE A 370 -25.20 -5.71 -1.32
C PHE A 370 -26.44 -4.90 -0.89
N PRO A 371 -27.01 -4.07 -1.77
CA PRO A 371 -28.33 -3.51 -1.50
C PRO A 371 -29.38 -4.63 -1.48
N MET A 372 -30.48 -4.46 -0.74
CA MET A 372 -31.59 -5.44 -0.74
C MET A 372 -32.23 -5.59 -2.11
N GLU A 373 -32.25 -4.51 -2.90
CA GLU A 373 -32.73 -4.47 -4.27
C GLU A 373 -31.72 -3.68 -5.12
N ILE A 374 -31.53 -4.06 -6.39
CA ILE A 374 -30.64 -3.32 -7.29
C ILE A 374 -31.22 -1.92 -7.52
N PRO A 375 -30.54 -0.82 -7.13
CA PRO A 375 -31.12 0.51 -7.19
C PRO A 375 -31.36 0.99 -8.62
N GLU A 376 -32.49 1.66 -8.85
CA GLU A 376 -32.74 2.40 -10.09
C GLU A 376 -31.99 3.75 -10.05
N GLY A 377 -30.81 3.82 -10.66
CA GLY A 377 -30.04 5.06 -10.78
C GLY A 377 -28.78 5.09 -9.92
N MET A 378 -28.48 6.25 -9.32
CA MET A 378 -27.21 6.47 -8.60
C MET A 378 -27.32 6.33 -7.08
N ASP A 379 -28.55 6.33 -6.54
CA ASP A 379 -28.79 6.27 -5.10
C ASP A 379 -28.53 4.84 -4.62
N LYS A 380 -27.51 4.67 -3.78
CA LYS A 380 -27.16 3.39 -3.14
C LYS A 380 -27.38 3.53 -1.64
N PRO A 381 -27.67 2.42 -0.93
CA PRO A 381 -27.59 2.41 0.52
C PRO A 381 -26.26 2.95 1.01
N TYR A 382 -26.26 3.49 2.23
CA TYR A 382 -25.02 3.93 2.83
C TYR A 382 -24.01 2.78 2.91
N PHE A 383 -22.77 3.01 2.51
CA PHE A 383 -21.76 1.94 2.38
C PHE A 383 -21.25 1.40 3.72
N LEU A 384 -21.69 1.95 4.85
CA LEU A 384 -21.44 1.38 6.17
C LEU A 384 -22.67 0.62 6.66
N MET A 385 -22.95 -0.51 6.00
CA MET A 385 -24.05 -1.41 6.36
C MET A 385 -25.46 -0.79 6.23
N GLY A 386 -25.66 0.13 5.28
CA GLY A 386 -26.95 0.75 5.00
C GLY A 386 -27.44 1.71 6.09
N ASP A 387 -28.74 1.92 6.12
CA ASP A 387 -29.44 2.66 7.16
C ASP A 387 -30.87 2.10 7.37
N PRO A 388 -31.67 2.63 8.32
CA PRO A 388 -33.01 2.09 8.57
C PRO A 388 -33.98 2.16 7.38
N LEU A 389 -33.81 3.14 6.49
CA LEU A 389 -34.62 3.32 5.27
C LEU A 389 -34.09 2.45 4.14
N ASP A 390 -32.77 2.40 3.99
CA ASP A 390 -32.08 1.66 2.94
C ASP A 390 -31.17 0.56 3.55
N PRO A 391 -31.76 -0.59 3.97
CA PRO A 391 -31.00 -1.72 4.48
C PRO A 391 -30.10 -2.37 3.43
N VAL A 392 -29.18 -3.21 3.91
CA VAL A 392 -28.30 -4.05 3.09
C VAL A 392 -28.44 -5.53 3.44
N TYR A 393 -28.16 -6.36 2.44
CA TYR A 393 -28.00 -7.81 2.52
C TYR A 393 -26.50 -8.15 2.52
N LEU A 394 -26.08 -9.09 3.35
CA LEU A 394 -24.69 -9.35 3.67
C LEU A 394 -24.36 -10.83 3.53
N TRP A 395 -23.18 -11.13 3.00
CA TRP A 395 -22.50 -12.41 3.21
C TRP A 395 -21.41 -12.17 4.25
N HIS A 396 -21.50 -12.84 5.39
CA HIS A 396 -20.63 -12.63 6.53
C HIS A 396 -19.87 -13.89 6.90
N TRP A 397 -18.55 -13.79 6.99
CA TRP A 397 -17.64 -14.86 7.39
C TRP A 397 -16.74 -14.39 8.53
N GLU A 398 -16.50 -15.27 9.50
CA GLU A 398 -15.51 -15.10 10.56
C GLU A 398 -14.71 -16.39 10.73
N SER A 399 -13.42 -16.29 11.02
CA SER A 399 -12.49 -17.42 11.15
C SER A 399 -12.90 -18.46 12.22
N THR A 400 -13.70 -18.06 13.21
CA THR A 400 -14.11 -18.92 14.33
C THR A 400 -15.59 -19.31 14.35
N ALA A 401 -16.42 -18.75 13.45
CA ALA A 401 -17.89 -18.89 13.50
C ALA A 401 -18.46 -20.04 12.66
N GLY A 402 -17.62 -20.80 11.95
CA GLY A 402 -18.04 -21.87 11.04
C GLY A 402 -18.28 -21.36 9.61
N PRO A 403 -19.20 -21.97 8.84
CA PRO A 403 -19.53 -21.48 7.50
C PRO A 403 -20.06 -20.05 7.52
N ALA A 404 -19.83 -19.32 6.43
CA ALA A 404 -20.39 -18.00 6.23
C ALA A 404 -21.92 -18.02 6.28
N GLN A 405 -22.49 -16.89 6.69
CA GLN A 405 -23.93 -16.73 6.88
C GLN A 405 -24.43 -15.52 6.10
N GLU A 406 -25.65 -15.65 5.59
CA GLU A 406 -26.44 -14.53 5.12
C GLU A 406 -26.97 -13.73 6.31
N ALA A 407 -26.90 -12.41 6.20
CA ALA A 407 -27.31 -11.47 7.23
C ALA A 407 -27.91 -10.21 6.62
N ASP A 408 -28.67 -9.47 7.42
CA ASP A 408 -29.22 -8.17 7.05
C ASP A 408 -28.67 -7.10 8.00
N ALA A 409 -28.53 -5.86 7.51
CA ALA A 409 -28.20 -4.71 8.35
C ALA A 409 -28.97 -3.44 7.95
N ARG A 410 -29.16 -2.58 8.95
CA ARG A 410 -29.88 -1.29 8.90
C ARG A 410 -29.02 -0.16 9.49
N GLY A 411 -27.72 -0.23 9.20
CA GLY A 411 -26.68 0.61 9.76
C GLY A 411 -25.61 -0.19 10.50
N LEU A 412 -24.47 0.46 10.70
CA LEU A 412 -23.31 -0.12 11.40
C LEU A 412 -23.69 -0.66 12.79
N GLY A 413 -23.25 -1.89 13.09
CA GLY A 413 -23.53 -2.55 14.36
C GLY A 413 -24.94 -3.13 14.52
N THR A 414 -25.76 -3.14 13.46
CA THR A 414 -27.12 -3.72 13.47
C THR A 414 -27.22 -5.05 12.73
N MET A 415 -26.09 -5.58 12.24
CA MET A 415 -26.02 -6.83 11.51
C MET A 415 -26.68 -7.98 12.29
N ALA A 416 -27.55 -8.72 11.62
CA ALA A 416 -28.23 -9.88 12.16
C ALA A 416 -28.27 -11.00 11.13
N ALA A 417 -27.80 -12.19 11.51
CA ALA A 417 -27.91 -13.38 10.66
C ALA A 417 -29.37 -13.70 10.36
N GLN A 418 -29.64 -14.08 9.11
CA GLN A 418 -30.92 -14.62 8.70
C GLN A 418 -31.14 -16.00 9.37
N GLY A 419 -32.41 -16.42 9.50
CA GLY A 419 -32.73 -17.70 10.14
C GLY A 419 -32.26 -18.91 9.31
N ASP A 420 -32.03 -20.06 9.96
CA ASP A 420 -31.48 -21.28 9.32
C ASP A 420 -32.19 -21.73 8.04
N ALA A 421 -33.50 -21.46 7.92
CA ALA A 421 -34.30 -21.83 6.73
C ALA A 421 -34.10 -20.90 5.53
N SER A 422 -33.53 -19.72 5.76
CA SER A 422 -33.21 -18.68 4.78
C SER A 422 -31.75 -18.74 4.32
N GLN A 423 -30.90 -19.53 4.99
CA GLN A 423 -29.50 -19.72 4.62
C GLN A 423 -29.37 -20.60 3.37
N SER A 424 -28.82 -20.03 2.31
CA SER A 424 -28.53 -20.59 1.00
C SER A 424 -27.05 -20.48 0.59
N LEU A 425 -26.29 -19.66 1.30
CA LEU A 425 -24.86 -19.42 1.08
C LEU A 425 -24.01 -20.62 1.47
N ALA A 426 -23.23 -21.13 0.52
CA ALA A 426 -22.13 -22.05 0.79
C ALA A 426 -20.82 -21.26 0.87
N SER A 427 -19.90 -21.73 1.71
CA SER A 427 -18.58 -21.12 1.81
C SER A 427 -17.49 -22.12 2.18
N GLU A 428 -16.28 -21.81 1.76
CA GLU A 428 -15.05 -22.43 2.26
C GLU A 428 -14.03 -21.34 2.54
N ALA A 429 -13.18 -21.54 3.54
CA ALA A 429 -12.08 -20.65 3.84
C ALA A 429 -10.81 -21.44 4.16
N ALA A 430 -9.67 -20.92 3.76
CA ALA A 430 -8.37 -21.45 4.15
C ALA A 430 -7.42 -20.30 4.48
N PHE A 431 -6.59 -20.52 5.50
CA PHE A 431 -5.42 -19.71 5.78
C PHE A 431 -4.17 -20.49 5.40
N SER A 432 -3.30 -19.89 4.60
CA SER A 432 -2.04 -20.49 4.20
C SER A 432 -1.03 -19.41 3.88
N ALA A 433 0.17 -19.54 4.45
CA ALA A 433 1.32 -18.66 4.15
C ALA A 433 0.99 -17.16 4.26
N GLY A 434 0.39 -16.73 5.38
CA GLY A 434 0.07 -15.33 5.65
C GLY A 434 -1.06 -14.77 4.79
N ARG A 435 -1.95 -15.63 4.27
CA ARG A 435 -3.05 -15.24 3.41
C ARG A 435 -4.32 -15.99 3.76
N TRP A 436 -5.40 -15.24 3.92
CA TRP A 436 -6.75 -15.79 3.89
C TRP A 436 -7.25 -15.89 2.45
N ALA A 437 -7.97 -16.97 2.16
CA ALA A 437 -8.84 -17.10 1.00
C ALA A 437 -10.21 -17.56 1.47
N VAL A 438 -11.27 -16.85 1.06
CA VAL A 438 -12.66 -17.17 1.36
C VAL A 438 -13.42 -17.24 0.06
N MET A 439 -14.02 -18.40 -0.20
CA MET A 439 -14.95 -18.61 -1.31
C MET A 439 -16.38 -18.58 -0.79
N PHE A 440 -17.24 -17.85 -1.49
CA PHE A 440 -18.68 -17.86 -1.35
C PHE A 440 -19.31 -18.46 -2.61
N ARG A 441 -20.34 -19.29 -2.46
CA ARG A 441 -21.16 -19.77 -3.57
C ARG A 441 -22.64 -19.70 -3.21
N ARG A 442 -23.45 -19.09 -4.09
CA ARG A 442 -24.89 -18.95 -3.90
C ARG A 442 -25.62 -19.07 -5.23
N ALA A 443 -26.83 -19.64 -5.21
CA ALA A 443 -27.73 -19.58 -6.35
C ALA A 443 -28.05 -18.12 -6.73
N LEU A 444 -28.14 -17.82 -8.02
CA LEU A 444 -28.52 -16.48 -8.49
C LEU A 444 -29.92 -16.12 -8.00
N GLU A 445 -30.84 -17.08 -8.02
CA GLU A 445 -32.18 -16.97 -7.47
C GLU A 445 -32.35 -17.87 -6.24
N THR A 446 -32.91 -17.31 -5.16
CA THR A 446 -33.21 -18.05 -3.92
C THR A 446 -34.73 -18.09 -3.68
N GLY A 447 -35.16 -18.95 -2.75
CA GLY A 447 -36.57 -19.04 -2.36
C GLY A 447 -37.01 -17.97 -1.36
N ASP A 448 -36.08 -17.20 -0.79
CA ASP A 448 -36.37 -16.18 0.21
C ASP A 448 -36.53 -14.80 -0.46
N PRO A 449 -37.70 -14.15 -0.34
CA PRO A 449 -37.91 -12.81 -0.89
C PRO A 449 -37.07 -11.72 -0.23
N GLY A 450 -36.42 -12.00 0.92
CA GLY A 450 -35.49 -11.10 1.59
C GLY A 450 -34.09 -11.06 0.96
N ASP A 451 -33.74 -12.05 0.14
CA ASP A 451 -32.42 -12.10 -0.50
C ASP A 451 -32.39 -11.29 -1.78
N LEU A 452 -31.26 -10.63 -2.03
CA LEU A 452 -30.98 -10.04 -3.33
C LEU A 452 -30.97 -11.12 -4.42
N GLN A 453 -31.69 -10.93 -5.51
CA GLN A 453 -31.69 -11.85 -6.65
C GLN A 453 -30.71 -11.35 -7.73
N PHE A 454 -29.72 -12.18 -8.10
CA PHE A 454 -28.72 -11.83 -9.11
C PHE A 454 -29.22 -12.15 -10.52
N ARG A 455 -28.83 -11.32 -11.50
CA ARG A 455 -29.18 -11.54 -12.92
C ARG A 455 -27.96 -11.39 -13.81
N VAL A 456 -27.87 -12.26 -14.80
CA VAL A 456 -26.83 -12.18 -15.84
C VAL A 456 -27.03 -10.90 -16.66
N GLY A 457 -25.93 -10.19 -16.94
CA GLY A 457 -25.95 -8.93 -17.69
C GLY A 457 -26.33 -7.68 -16.87
N GLU A 458 -26.59 -7.82 -15.56
CA GLU A 458 -26.88 -6.69 -14.67
C GLU A 458 -25.69 -6.41 -13.72
N PRO A 459 -25.24 -5.15 -13.58
CA PRO A 459 -24.22 -4.80 -12.60
C PRO A 459 -24.85 -4.72 -11.20
N VAL A 460 -24.27 -5.44 -10.25
CA VAL A 460 -24.75 -5.51 -8.86
C VAL A 460 -23.79 -4.75 -7.95
N PRO A 461 -24.24 -3.70 -7.24
CA PRO A 461 -23.38 -3.01 -6.29
C PRO A 461 -22.89 -3.96 -5.18
N VAL A 462 -21.60 -3.93 -4.89
CA VAL A 462 -20.98 -4.67 -3.80
C VAL A 462 -20.03 -3.77 -3.02
N GLY A 463 -20.05 -3.87 -1.70
CA GLY A 463 -19.02 -3.30 -0.82
C GLY A 463 -18.40 -4.39 0.03
N PHE A 464 -17.23 -4.10 0.60
CA PHE A 464 -16.47 -5.05 1.40
C PHE A 464 -16.04 -4.43 2.72
N ALA A 465 -15.96 -5.24 3.76
CA ALA A 465 -15.06 -4.98 4.88
C ALA A 465 -14.36 -6.23 5.34
N ALA A 466 -13.21 -6.03 5.97
CA ALA A 466 -12.40 -7.08 6.54
C ALA A 466 -11.82 -6.65 7.89
N TRP A 467 -11.49 -7.65 8.71
CA TRP A 467 -10.93 -7.48 10.04
C TRP A 467 -9.72 -8.38 10.22
N ASP A 468 -8.64 -7.79 10.72
CA ASP A 468 -7.51 -8.51 11.34
C ASP A 468 -7.74 -8.56 12.86
N GLY A 469 -8.09 -9.74 13.36
CA GLY A 469 -8.45 -9.95 14.76
C GLY A 469 -7.29 -9.69 15.73
N ASP A 470 -6.08 -10.09 15.36
CA ASP A 470 -4.87 -9.93 16.17
C ASP A 470 -4.25 -8.52 16.08
N ASN A 471 -4.68 -7.71 15.12
CA ASN A 471 -4.54 -6.26 15.15
C ASN A 471 -5.53 -5.58 16.12
N GLY A 472 -6.53 -6.33 16.61
CA GLY A 472 -7.56 -5.82 17.52
C GLY A 472 -8.76 -5.21 16.79
N GLU A 473 -8.97 -5.57 15.52
CA GLU A 473 -10.14 -5.18 14.74
C GLU A 473 -11.35 -6.06 15.13
N SER A 474 -12.54 -5.45 15.19
CA SER A 474 -13.83 -6.14 15.30
C SER A 474 -14.99 -5.14 15.25
N GLY A 475 -16.20 -5.62 14.96
CA GLY A 475 -17.40 -4.76 14.97
C GLY A 475 -17.27 -3.62 13.97
N SER A 476 -17.36 -2.36 14.41
CA SER A 476 -17.18 -1.20 13.51
C SER A 476 -15.74 -0.90 13.14
N ARG A 477 -14.78 -1.45 13.88
CA ARG A 477 -13.35 -1.17 13.71
C ARG A 477 -12.73 -2.18 12.78
N GLY A 478 -12.46 -1.79 11.55
CA GLY A 478 -11.81 -2.63 10.57
C GLY A 478 -11.58 -1.85 9.28
N SER A 479 -11.31 -2.59 8.22
CA SER A 479 -11.02 -2.05 6.89
C SER A 479 -12.27 -2.11 6.04
N ILE A 480 -12.64 -1.02 5.36
CA ILE A 480 -13.83 -0.91 4.53
C ILE A 480 -13.46 -0.44 3.12
N SER A 481 -14.32 -0.74 2.15
CA SER A 481 -14.26 -0.20 0.78
C SER A 481 -15.45 0.70 0.48
N SER A 482 -15.34 1.46 -0.61
CA SER A 482 -16.50 2.09 -1.25
C SER A 482 -17.31 1.08 -2.07
N TRP A 483 -18.43 1.51 -2.65
CA TRP A 483 -19.22 0.69 -3.55
C TRP A 483 -18.48 0.40 -4.87
N HIS A 484 -18.34 -0.89 -5.17
CA HIS A 484 -17.92 -1.43 -6.45
C HIS A 484 -19.11 -2.15 -7.10
N TYR A 485 -18.90 -2.82 -8.23
CA TYR A 485 -19.91 -3.60 -8.92
C TYR A 485 -19.40 -4.98 -9.27
N ILE A 486 -20.22 -6.02 -9.07
CA ILE A 486 -20.02 -7.33 -9.70
C ILE A 486 -20.93 -7.39 -10.93
N PHE A 487 -20.34 -7.66 -12.10
CA PHE A 487 -21.06 -7.79 -13.36
C PHE A 487 -20.98 -9.24 -13.86
N LEU A 488 -22.13 -9.90 -13.96
CA LEU A 488 -22.24 -11.27 -14.49
C LEU A 488 -22.20 -11.23 -16.01
N GLN A 489 -21.15 -11.78 -16.61
CA GLN A 489 -20.95 -11.75 -18.04
C GLN A 489 -22.06 -12.48 -18.81
N GLU A 490 -22.55 -11.85 -19.88
CA GLU A 490 -23.45 -12.52 -20.81
C GLU A 490 -22.69 -13.51 -21.70
N PRO A 491 -23.34 -14.60 -22.15
CA PRO A 491 -22.78 -15.46 -23.18
C PRO A 491 -22.44 -14.63 -24.42
N THR A 492 -21.25 -14.84 -24.99
CA THR A 492 -20.85 -14.11 -26.20
C THR A 492 -21.82 -14.47 -27.33
N PRO A 493 -22.59 -13.51 -27.89
CA PRO A 493 -23.57 -13.83 -28.93
C PRO A 493 -22.88 -14.45 -30.15
N ALA A 494 -23.44 -15.53 -30.71
CA ALA A 494 -22.88 -16.19 -31.90
C ALA A 494 -22.64 -15.22 -33.07
N THR A 495 -23.40 -14.13 -33.14
CA THR A 495 -23.21 -13.05 -34.12
C THR A 495 -21.85 -12.38 -34.03
N VAL A 496 -21.25 -12.27 -32.85
CA VAL A 496 -19.91 -11.68 -32.65
C VAL A 496 -18.83 -12.53 -33.32
N VAL A 497 -18.98 -13.85 -33.34
CA VAL A 497 -18.04 -14.79 -34.01
C VAL A 497 -18.39 -14.95 -35.50
N VAL A 498 -19.68 -15.07 -35.81
CA VAL A 498 -20.16 -15.38 -37.16
C VAL A 498 -20.10 -14.17 -38.09
N ALA A 499 -20.38 -12.95 -37.62
CA ALA A 499 -20.39 -11.77 -38.48
C ALA A 499 -19.02 -11.42 -39.09
N PRO A 500 -17.89 -11.45 -38.35
CA PRO A 500 -16.57 -11.26 -38.94
C PRO A 500 -16.20 -12.37 -39.94
N LEU A 501 -16.57 -13.61 -39.67
CA LEU A 501 -16.36 -14.74 -40.59
C LEU A 501 -17.15 -14.57 -41.89
N ILE A 502 -18.44 -14.21 -41.80
CA ILE A 502 -19.27 -13.90 -42.97
C ILE A 502 -18.69 -12.71 -43.74
N ALA A 503 -18.31 -11.64 -43.05
CA ALA A 503 -17.71 -10.45 -43.69
C ALA A 503 -16.40 -10.81 -44.43
N THR A 504 -15.56 -11.66 -43.83
CA THR A 504 -14.32 -12.15 -44.44
C THR A 504 -14.61 -12.99 -45.67
N LEU A 505 -15.55 -13.93 -45.60
CA LEU A 505 -15.96 -14.78 -46.73
C LEU A 505 -16.59 -13.96 -47.87
N LEU A 506 -17.43 -12.97 -47.55
CA LEU A 506 -18.02 -12.07 -48.53
C LEU A 506 -16.95 -11.19 -49.20
N THR A 507 -15.99 -10.69 -48.42
CA THR A 507 -14.88 -9.88 -48.95
C THR A 507 -13.97 -10.73 -49.85
N ALA A 508 -13.63 -11.94 -49.43
CA ALA A 508 -12.87 -12.89 -50.24
C ALA A 508 -13.62 -13.27 -51.53
N GLY A 509 -14.92 -13.56 -51.43
CA GLY A 509 -15.78 -13.87 -52.57
C GLY A 509 -15.89 -12.71 -53.56
N LEU A 510 -16.05 -11.47 -53.07
CA LEU A 510 -16.04 -10.27 -53.89
C LEU A 510 -14.68 -10.07 -54.57
N GLY A 511 -13.59 -10.29 -53.85
CA GLY A 511 -12.22 -10.26 -54.37
C GLY A 511 -12.02 -11.25 -55.53
N VAL A 512 -12.42 -12.51 -55.35
CA VAL A 512 -12.38 -13.54 -56.41
C VAL A 512 -13.22 -13.12 -57.62
N LEU A 513 -14.39 -12.53 -57.40
CA LEU A 513 -15.29 -12.10 -58.48
C LEU A 513 -14.72 -10.92 -59.29
N VAL A 514 -14.06 -9.97 -58.61
CA VAL A 514 -13.33 -8.86 -59.25
C VAL A 514 -12.16 -9.38 -60.07
N VAL A 515 -11.35 -10.29 -59.51
CA VAL A 515 -10.21 -10.92 -60.21
C VAL A 515 -10.69 -11.70 -61.42
N ALA A 516 -11.73 -12.53 -61.29
CA ALA A 516 -12.30 -13.30 -62.39
C ALA A 516 -12.85 -12.39 -63.50
N ARG A 517 -13.50 -11.28 -63.14
CA ARG A 517 -14.01 -10.29 -64.11
C ARG A 517 -12.88 -9.54 -64.81
N ALA A 518 -11.80 -9.20 -64.11
CA ALA A 518 -10.60 -8.60 -64.70
C ALA A 518 -9.94 -9.55 -65.70
N GLN A 519 -9.68 -10.81 -65.29
CA GLN A 519 -9.12 -11.86 -66.15
C GLN A 519 -9.99 -12.15 -67.38
N ARG A 520 -11.33 -12.13 -67.22
CA ARG A 520 -12.25 -12.32 -68.34
C ARG A 520 -12.20 -11.15 -69.34
N ARG A 521 -12.11 -9.91 -68.85
CA ARG A 521 -11.92 -8.72 -69.70
C ARG A 521 -10.58 -8.74 -70.44
N GLU A 522 -9.51 -9.22 -69.80
CA GLU A 522 -8.22 -9.39 -70.47
C GLU A 522 -8.29 -10.46 -71.57
N ARG A 523 -8.99 -11.57 -71.34
CA ARG A 523 -9.22 -12.60 -72.37
C ARG A 523 -10.08 -12.11 -73.53
N GLU A 524 -11.17 -11.41 -73.23
CA GLU A 524 -12.07 -10.84 -74.26
C GLU A 524 -11.41 -9.66 -75.00
N GLY A 525 -10.47 -8.94 -74.38
CA GLY A 525 -9.64 -7.91 -75.00
C GLY A 525 -8.47 -8.44 -75.82
N ALA A 526 -8.02 -9.67 -75.56
CA ALA A 526 -7.03 -10.39 -76.37
C ALA A 526 -7.65 -11.06 -77.62
N GLU A 527 -8.97 -11.12 -77.72
CA GLU A 527 -9.73 -11.66 -78.86
C GLU A 527 -10.42 -10.56 -79.73
N GLY A 528 -9.92 -9.31 -79.68
CA GLY A 528 -10.29 -8.24 -80.61
C GLY A 528 -9.57 -8.33 -81.97
N PRO A 529 -10.15 -7.79 -83.06
CA PRO A 529 -10.09 -8.36 -84.41
C PRO A 529 -8.73 -8.26 -85.10
N ASP A 530 -8.42 -9.30 -85.88
CA ASP A 530 -7.47 -9.28 -86.99
C ASP A 530 -7.98 -8.29 -88.06
N GLU A 531 -7.58 -7.02 -87.96
CA GLU A 531 -7.73 -6.02 -89.03
C GLU A 531 -6.52 -6.10 -89.97
N GLY A 532 -6.63 -6.96 -90.99
CA GLY A 532 -6.67 -6.56 -92.41
C GLY A 532 -5.45 -5.93 -93.08
N ASP A 533 -5.00 -6.62 -94.14
CA ASP A 533 -4.50 -6.14 -95.43
C ASP A 533 -3.21 -5.29 -95.51
N ALA A 534 -2.17 -5.96 -96.04
CA ALA A 534 -1.45 -5.52 -97.25
C ALA A 534 -1.01 -6.74 -98.09
#